data_AF-A0A0X8HUQ6-F1
#
_entry.id   AF-A0A0X8HUQ6-F1
#
_cell.length_a   1.000
_cell.length_b   1.000
_cell.length_c   1.000
_cell.angle_alpha   90.00
_cell.angle_beta   90.00
_cell.angle_gamma   90.00
#
_symmetry.space_group_name_H-M   'P 1'
#
loop_
_entity.id
_entity.type
_entity.pdbx_description
1 polymer ?
#
loop_
_entity_poly.entity_id
_entity_poly.type
_entity_poly.pdbx_seq_one_letter_code
_entity_poly.pdbx_strand_id
1 'polypeptide(L)'
;MLAEASPTVEEEDSTQTDTCYTSTSSGASLTAGRSGSSTGGAGNYQARTRKRWSGAKNNLSSRLNSPAAIDGVHGSVEADYISPGQLYSTESGRMFHAGQILIVLVGLPATSKTLLSVAITRYTRWLGVRTSSFHVSEYRRDKTANDVGPLPEDYFLAKPMTQAGSKFRQEILDEVLEDIHRFFRQDKGQLAIYDCLNIIRSDRERLAREFAEFNIKVLLIESIVTNEELLSHNIEMAATSADYHGWNKQDAMKHYLQRVKLNKPFYEQMTPSEGLSYLQYFNFGEKIVLNDNDHGFLVNKIVFFLMNLRHKRGCIYFARCGTSDNDRYVHDEVLNEEGIRYSKALTDLVLKQVSKRRAERNESLACQIPTSPLSFPSANSADDSPVLSANASQKSTDSISKLYLRQRTSGEENSENSFTVWTAPRKRTYDTAMFFLEKGVTVRQRSQLQQLHPGCVADLSEGEIKEKFPTEYKEYLKAPYHYRFPRAESYHDLAVRIEPLLLEMERMCGDLLIIGHETALRVLYGYFAACSSQEIPSLSFTRDDLIEISLRPFENIITKIPIVVNK
;
A
#
# COMPACT_ATOMS: atom_id res chain seq x y z
N MET A 1 -26.18 8.02 68.04
CA MET A 1 -25.76 8.38 69.40
C MET A 1 -24.24 8.30 69.39
N LEU A 2 -23.56 9.41 69.08
CA LEU A 2 -22.93 10.36 70.04
C LEU A 2 -21.85 9.64 70.87
N ALA A 3 -20.59 10.06 70.94
CA ALA A 3 -19.99 11.40 70.88
C ALA A 3 -18.48 11.25 70.48
N GLU A 4 -17.94 12.08 69.57
CA GLU A 4 -17.22 13.36 69.76
C GLU A 4 -15.88 13.28 70.51
N ALA A 5 -14.81 13.74 69.86
CA ALA A 5 -13.93 14.83 70.34
C ALA A 5 -12.76 15.12 69.36
N SER A 6 -12.84 16.28 68.71
CA SER A 6 -11.73 17.21 68.40
C SER A 6 -11.96 18.45 69.32
N PRO A 7 -11.06 19.46 69.54
CA PRO A 7 -10.17 20.12 68.54
C PRO A 7 -8.88 20.79 69.12
N THR A 8 -8.39 21.83 68.41
CA THR A 8 -7.32 22.87 68.63
C THR A 8 -5.95 22.54 68.02
N VAL A 9 -5.44 23.17 66.93
CA VAL A 9 -5.27 24.58 66.43
C VAL A 9 -4.01 25.28 66.97
N GLU A 10 -3.10 25.65 66.05
CA GLU A 10 -2.25 26.87 65.91
C GLU A 10 -1.22 26.59 64.76
N GLU A 11 -1.26 27.23 63.56
CA GLU A 11 -0.73 28.56 63.15
C GLU A 11 0.80 28.70 63.41
N GLU A 12 1.73 29.18 62.57
CA GLU A 12 1.92 29.83 61.25
C GLU A 12 3.32 29.30 60.75
N ASP A 13 3.83 29.42 59.51
CA ASP A 13 4.16 30.67 58.83
C ASP A 13 4.73 30.41 57.41
N SER A 14 4.59 31.45 56.61
CA SER A 14 4.89 31.70 55.21
C SER A 14 6.38 31.63 54.81
N THR A 15 6.65 31.35 53.54
CA THR A 15 7.48 32.23 52.67
C THR A 15 7.53 31.72 51.23
N GLN A 16 6.90 32.51 50.35
CA GLN A 16 7.19 32.58 48.92
C GLN A 16 8.55 33.24 48.69
N THR A 17 9.31 32.77 47.71
CA THR A 17 10.31 33.61 47.04
C THR A 17 10.20 33.45 45.54
N ASP A 18 9.92 34.59 44.93
CA ASP A 18 9.72 34.89 43.52
C ASP A 18 11.03 35.40 42.89
N THR A 19 11.12 35.37 41.55
CA THR A 19 12.03 36.15 40.66
C THR A 19 13.52 35.71 40.60
N CYS A 20 14.32 35.95 39.56
CA CYS A 20 14.26 36.82 38.39
C CYS A 20 15.26 36.33 37.32
N TYR A 21 14.99 36.65 36.06
CA TYR A 21 15.94 36.73 34.96
C TYR A 21 17.06 37.74 35.28
N THR A 22 18.32 37.41 34.96
CA THR A 22 19.31 38.41 34.52
C THR A 22 20.42 37.81 33.67
N SER A 23 20.60 38.45 32.53
CA SER A 23 21.79 38.52 31.68
C SER A 23 23.01 39.07 32.42
N THR A 24 24.20 38.55 32.12
CA THR A 24 25.47 39.25 32.36
C THR A 24 26.38 39.16 31.14
N SER A 25 26.59 40.32 30.53
CA SER A 25 27.68 40.67 29.62
C SER A 25 28.89 41.15 30.43
N SER A 26 30.09 40.76 30.02
CA SER A 26 31.34 41.45 30.38
C SER A 26 32.17 41.65 29.11
N GLY A 27 32.48 42.90 28.78
CA GLY A 27 33.27 43.30 27.62
C GLY A 27 34.63 43.90 27.99
N ALA A 28 35.54 43.88 27.01
CA ALA A 28 36.69 44.77 26.83
C ALA A 28 37.03 44.71 25.31
N SER A 29 36.73 45.75 24.48
CA SER A 29 37.57 46.92 24.08
C SER A 29 38.98 46.52 23.56
N LEU A 30 39.56 46.91 22.41
CA LEU A 30 39.39 47.83 21.27
C LEU A 30 40.35 47.26 20.17
N THR A 31 40.15 47.35 18.85
CA THR A 31 40.45 48.52 18.00
C THR A 31 40.03 48.24 16.54
N ALA A 32 39.76 49.32 15.81
CA ALA A 32 39.33 49.33 14.42
C ALA A 32 40.43 48.94 13.42
N GLY A 33 40.05 48.15 12.41
CA GLY A 33 40.83 47.90 11.20
C GLY A 33 39.89 47.69 10.01
N ARG A 34 39.75 48.74 9.20
CA ARG A 34 38.97 48.78 7.95
C ARG A 34 39.73 48.03 6.85
N SER A 35 39.15 46.99 6.26
CA SER A 35 39.37 46.65 4.85
C SER A 35 38.22 45.78 4.36
N GLY A 36 37.55 46.24 3.29
CA GLY A 36 36.45 45.52 2.68
C GLY A 36 36.94 44.45 1.71
N SER A 37 36.16 43.38 1.60
CA SER A 37 35.89 42.74 0.32
C SER A 37 34.55 42.01 0.39
N SER A 38 33.70 42.34 -0.56
CA SER A 38 32.39 41.77 -0.80
C SER A 38 32.51 40.33 -1.30
N THR A 39 31.91 39.39 -0.60
CA THR A 39 31.51 38.10 -1.17
C THR A 39 30.07 37.80 -0.75
N GLY A 40 29.23 37.57 -1.76
CA GLY A 40 27.79 37.40 -1.62
C GLY A 40 27.44 36.25 -0.68
N GLY A 41 26.46 36.51 0.19
CA GLY A 41 25.92 35.52 1.10
C GLY A 41 25.42 34.30 0.35
N ALA A 42 26.11 33.18 0.55
CA ALA A 42 25.58 31.86 0.29
C ALA A 42 24.33 31.68 1.16
N GLY A 43 23.18 31.47 0.51
CA GLY A 43 21.99 30.98 1.21
C GLY A 43 22.30 29.67 1.94
N ASN A 44 21.62 29.45 3.06
CA ASN A 44 21.71 28.26 3.92
C ASN A 44 21.36 26.95 3.20
N TYR A 45 22.18 26.54 2.24
CA TYR A 45 22.07 25.28 1.51
C TYR A 45 23.18 24.32 1.92
N GLN A 46 23.38 24.09 3.22
CA GLN A 46 24.06 22.88 3.67
C GLN A 46 23.50 22.37 4.98
N ALA A 47 22.83 21.23 4.89
CA ALA A 47 23.12 20.10 5.77
C ALA A 47 22.75 18.80 5.04
N ARG A 48 23.65 18.33 4.15
CA ARG A 48 23.88 16.91 3.81
C ARG A 48 24.98 16.81 2.74
N THR A 49 26.23 16.82 3.17
CA THR A 49 27.44 16.76 2.32
C THR A 49 27.99 15.35 2.08
N ARG A 50 27.31 14.28 2.56
CA ARG A 50 27.74 12.91 2.29
C ARG A 50 27.14 12.39 0.97
N LYS A 51 27.99 11.87 0.07
CA LYS A 51 27.58 10.99 -1.03
C LYS A 51 26.94 9.73 -0.42
N ARG A 52 25.61 9.75 -0.26
CA ARG A 52 24.78 8.62 0.18
C ARG A 52 24.37 7.68 -0.97
N TRP A 53 24.77 7.98 -2.20
CA TRP A 53 24.14 7.49 -3.41
C TRP A 53 25.17 6.64 -4.15
N SER A 54 25.04 5.32 -4.06
CA SER A 54 25.66 4.45 -5.05
C SER A 54 24.75 4.42 -6.29
N GLY A 55 25.36 4.48 -7.48
CA GLY A 55 24.60 4.36 -8.72
C GLY A 55 24.15 2.92 -8.85
N ALA A 56 22.89 2.64 -8.57
CA ALA A 56 22.30 1.34 -8.84
C ALA A 56 22.42 1.05 -10.34
N LYS A 57 22.78 -0.20 -10.68
CA LYS A 57 22.82 -0.64 -12.08
C LYS A 57 21.38 -0.72 -12.59
N ASN A 58 21.09 0.08 -13.62
CA ASN A 58 19.81 0.16 -14.32
C ASN A 58 19.38 -1.20 -14.92
N ASN A 59 18.59 -1.98 -14.18
CA ASN A 59 17.70 -3.02 -14.73
C ASN A 59 16.27 -2.47 -15.00
N LEU A 60 16.11 -1.16 -14.97
CA LEU A 60 14.83 -0.46 -15.06
C LEU A 60 14.14 -0.57 -16.43
N SER A 61 14.91 -0.64 -17.51
CA SER A 61 14.38 -0.66 -18.88
C SER A 61 13.69 -1.98 -19.24
N SER A 62 14.00 -3.09 -18.57
CA SER A 62 13.41 -4.40 -18.88
C SER A 62 12.00 -4.57 -18.30
N ARG A 63 11.73 -4.02 -17.11
CA ARG A 63 10.41 -4.12 -16.46
C ARG A 63 9.35 -3.23 -17.11
N LEU A 64 9.71 -2.05 -17.60
CA LEU A 64 8.77 -1.10 -18.21
C LEU A 64 8.43 -1.42 -19.67
N ASN A 65 9.28 -2.19 -20.35
CA ASN A 65 9.10 -2.56 -21.75
C ASN A 65 8.44 -3.93 -21.95
N SER A 66 8.22 -4.69 -20.88
CA SER A 66 7.45 -5.94 -20.95
C SER A 66 5.95 -5.64 -21.05
N PRO A 67 5.21 -6.29 -21.96
CA PRO A 67 3.75 -6.12 -22.08
C PRO A 67 3.00 -6.56 -20.82
N ALA A 68 3.60 -7.47 -20.03
CA ALA A 68 3.17 -7.83 -18.69
C ALA A 68 4.36 -7.79 -17.73
N ALA A 69 4.31 -6.93 -16.72
CA ALA A 69 5.35 -6.78 -15.71
C ALA A 69 4.84 -7.20 -14.33
N ILE A 70 5.71 -7.85 -13.57
CA ILE A 70 5.48 -8.19 -12.15
C ILE A 70 6.06 -7.06 -11.30
N ASP A 71 5.42 -6.74 -10.19
CA ASP A 71 5.93 -5.73 -9.27
C ASP A 71 7.25 -6.12 -8.57
N GLY A 72 7.91 -5.14 -7.96
CA GLY A 72 9.18 -5.32 -7.26
C GLY A 72 9.06 -5.66 -5.77
N VAL A 73 7.90 -6.10 -5.25
CA VAL A 73 7.67 -6.18 -3.80
C VAL A 73 8.61 -7.16 -3.10
N HIS A 74 8.95 -8.26 -3.76
CA HIS A 74 9.88 -9.30 -3.29
C HIS A 74 11.34 -9.01 -3.63
N GLY A 75 11.63 -7.87 -4.27
CA GLY A 75 12.99 -7.49 -4.61
C GLY A 75 13.81 -7.10 -3.37
N SER A 76 15.10 -7.47 -3.39
CA SER A 76 16.07 -7.07 -2.36
C SER A 76 16.15 -5.56 -2.24
N VAL A 77 16.21 -5.05 -1.01
CA VAL A 77 16.37 -3.62 -0.72
C VAL A 77 17.84 -3.34 -0.45
N GLU A 78 18.47 -2.49 -1.26
CA GLU A 78 19.84 -2.06 -1.01
C GLU A 78 19.94 -1.22 0.28
N ALA A 79 21.10 -1.22 0.93
CA ALA A 79 21.27 -0.55 2.22
C ALA A 79 21.11 0.98 2.17
N ASP A 80 21.38 1.59 1.01
CA ASP A 80 21.21 3.01 0.68
C ASP A 80 19.85 3.33 0.02
N TYR A 81 18.95 2.35 -0.07
CA TYR A 81 17.58 2.54 -0.57
C TYR A 81 16.86 3.65 0.18
N ILE A 82 16.37 4.63 -0.58
CA ILE A 82 15.45 5.65 -0.10
C ILE A 82 14.08 5.33 -0.64
N SER A 83 13.12 5.15 0.27
CA SER A 83 11.74 4.93 -0.12
C SER A 83 11.09 6.20 -0.65
N PRO A 84 10.03 6.06 -1.46
CA PRO A 84 9.29 7.21 -1.96
C PRO A 84 8.68 8.08 -0.85
N GLY A 85 7.89 7.48 0.06
CA GLY A 85 7.15 8.19 1.11
C GLY A 85 7.90 8.36 2.44
N GLN A 86 9.24 8.41 2.44
CA GLN A 86 10.04 8.40 3.69
C GLN A 86 9.76 9.61 4.59
N LEU A 87 9.06 9.45 5.72
CA LEU A 87 8.77 10.59 6.60
C LEU A 87 10.03 11.26 7.19
N TYR A 88 10.98 10.46 7.67
CA TYR A 88 12.29 10.92 8.13
C TYR A 88 13.29 9.76 8.11
N SER A 89 14.59 10.09 8.08
CA SER A 89 15.69 9.11 8.15
C SER A 89 16.69 9.58 9.19
N THR A 90 17.07 8.70 10.10
CA THR A 90 18.17 8.95 11.05
C THR A 90 19.51 8.64 10.39
N GLU A 91 20.63 8.96 11.06
CA GLU A 91 21.98 8.57 10.59
C GLU A 91 22.12 7.06 10.40
N SER A 92 21.39 6.25 11.18
CA SER A 92 21.34 4.78 11.05
C SER A 92 20.51 4.29 9.84
N GLY A 93 19.79 5.18 9.16
CA GLY A 93 18.82 4.85 8.12
C GLY A 93 17.52 4.23 8.63
N ARG A 94 17.34 4.09 9.95
CA ARG A 94 16.11 3.58 10.59
C ARG A 94 15.21 4.74 11.03
N MET A 95 13.91 4.47 11.19
CA MET A 95 13.04 5.39 11.94
C MET A 95 13.37 5.29 13.44
N PHE A 96 13.86 6.39 14.04
CA PHE A 96 14.46 6.45 15.38
C PHE A 96 13.60 5.82 16.49
N HIS A 97 12.28 5.97 16.40
CA HIS A 97 11.36 5.63 17.49
C HIS A 97 10.75 4.23 17.41
N ALA A 98 11.06 3.44 16.37
CA ALA A 98 10.38 2.16 16.13
C ALA A 98 11.20 0.91 16.51
N GLY A 99 12.52 1.04 16.74
CA GLY A 99 13.38 -0.12 16.99
C GLY A 99 13.39 -1.10 15.82
N GLN A 100 13.71 -2.37 16.09
CA GLN A 100 13.55 -3.49 15.16
C GLN A 100 12.29 -4.27 15.52
N ILE A 101 11.52 -4.67 14.51
CA ILE A 101 10.24 -5.35 14.70
C ILE A 101 10.21 -6.62 13.85
N LEU A 102 9.82 -7.73 14.45
CA LEU A 102 9.43 -8.95 13.77
C LEU A 102 7.91 -9.10 13.83
N ILE A 103 7.26 -9.11 12.67
CA ILE A 103 5.86 -9.50 12.54
C ILE A 103 5.79 -10.99 12.31
N VAL A 104 5.08 -11.71 13.18
CA VAL A 104 4.84 -13.15 13.05
C VAL A 104 3.39 -13.35 12.62
N LEU A 105 3.17 -13.86 11.42
CA LEU A 105 1.81 -14.18 10.96
C LEU A 105 1.36 -15.50 11.58
N VAL A 106 0.12 -15.53 12.07
CA VAL A 106 -0.50 -16.68 12.71
C VAL A 106 -1.82 -16.98 12.03
N GLY A 107 -2.12 -18.26 11.79
CA GLY A 107 -3.43 -18.68 11.34
C GLY A 107 -3.41 -19.91 10.43
N LEU A 108 -4.57 -20.55 10.30
CA LEU A 108 -4.78 -21.71 9.44
C LEU A 108 -4.46 -21.41 7.96
N PRO A 109 -4.22 -22.41 7.10
CA PRO A 109 -4.19 -22.18 5.64
C PRO A 109 -5.48 -21.51 5.14
N ALA A 110 -5.42 -20.79 4.01
CA ALA A 110 -6.54 -20.00 3.45
C ALA A 110 -7.08 -18.84 4.32
N THR A 111 -6.32 -18.40 5.32
CA THR A 111 -6.60 -17.16 6.08
C THR A 111 -5.87 -15.93 5.53
N SER A 112 -5.30 -16.02 4.32
CA SER A 112 -4.69 -14.88 3.61
C SER A 112 -3.52 -14.19 4.31
N LYS A 113 -2.77 -14.93 5.13
CA LYS A 113 -1.49 -14.50 5.70
C LYS A 113 -0.53 -13.95 4.65
N THR A 114 -0.34 -14.65 3.54
CA THR A 114 0.56 -14.20 2.47
C THR A 114 0.14 -12.87 1.85
N LEU A 115 -1.16 -12.65 1.64
CA LEU A 115 -1.69 -11.35 1.19
C LEU A 115 -1.41 -10.24 2.22
N LEU A 116 -1.59 -10.53 3.52
CA LEU A 116 -1.24 -9.58 4.59
C LEU A 116 0.26 -9.28 4.60
N SER A 117 1.10 -10.30 4.48
CA SER A 117 2.56 -10.16 4.42
C SER A 117 2.97 -9.19 3.31
N VAL A 118 2.49 -9.45 2.08
CA VAL A 118 2.82 -8.63 0.90
C VAL A 118 2.28 -7.21 1.02
N ALA A 119 1.04 -7.04 1.50
CA ALA A 119 0.42 -5.73 1.67
C ALA A 119 1.17 -4.88 2.71
N ILE A 120 1.51 -5.46 3.87
CA ILE A 120 2.29 -4.78 4.90
C ILE A 120 3.68 -4.43 4.36
N THR A 121 4.38 -5.38 3.73
CA THR A 121 5.70 -5.14 3.12
C THR A 121 5.67 -3.97 2.15
N ARG A 122 4.68 -3.92 1.25
CA ARG A 122 4.54 -2.83 0.27
C ARG A 122 4.33 -1.48 0.95
N TYR A 123 3.42 -1.41 1.91
CA TYR A 123 3.10 -0.18 2.63
C TYR A 123 4.27 0.31 3.49
N THR A 124 4.93 -0.56 4.24
CA THR A 124 6.03 -0.15 5.11
C THR A 124 7.28 0.20 4.31
N ARG A 125 7.54 -0.46 3.17
CA ARG A 125 8.58 -0.04 2.22
C ARG A 125 8.28 1.35 1.65
N TRP A 126 7.02 1.63 1.31
CA TRP A 126 6.61 2.97 0.88
C TRP A 126 6.91 4.04 1.93
N LEU A 127 6.62 3.77 3.20
CA LEU A 127 6.91 4.67 4.34
C LEU A 127 8.40 4.84 4.65
N GLY A 128 9.27 4.00 4.07
CA GLY A 128 10.72 4.05 4.32
C GLY A 128 11.25 3.17 5.40
N VAL A 129 10.48 2.15 5.76
CA VAL A 129 10.94 1.08 6.62
C VAL A 129 11.63 0.03 5.76
N ARG A 130 12.89 -0.28 6.09
CA ARG A 130 13.61 -1.42 5.51
C ARG A 130 12.91 -2.72 5.93
N THR A 131 12.06 -3.21 5.03
CA THR A 131 11.15 -4.33 5.28
C THR A 131 11.42 -5.48 4.32
N SER A 132 11.46 -6.69 4.85
CA SER A 132 11.50 -7.94 4.07
C SER A 132 10.46 -8.93 4.58
N SER A 133 9.80 -9.64 3.67
CA SER A 133 8.92 -10.76 3.98
C SER A 133 9.65 -12.08 3.73
N PHE A 134 9.47 -13.02 4.66
CA PHE A 134 10.10 -14.34 4.67
C PHE A 134 8.98 -15.37 4.62
N HIS A 135 8.75 -15.94 3.44
CA HIS A 135 7.68 -16.92 3.22
C HIS A 135 8.24 -18.33 3.32
N VAL A 136 7.88 -19.08 4.36
CA VAL A 136 8.37 -20.46 4.56
C VAL A 136 8.06 -21.37 3.34
N SER A 137 7.02 -21.06 2.58
CA SER A 137 6.69 -21.79 1.35
C SER A 137 7.73 -21.65 0.24
N GLU A 138 8.45 -20.53 0.16
CA GLU A 138 9.52 -20.31 -0.83
C GLU A 138 10.72 -21.18 -0.51
N TYR A 139 11.25 -21.08 0.71
CA TYR A 139 12.34 -21.91 1.22
C TYR A 139 12.07 -23.41 1.03
N ARG A 140 10.84 -23.85 1.31
CA ARG A 140 10.43 -25.23 1.04
C ARG A 140 10.50 -25.58 -0.45
N ARG A 141 9.98 -24.71 -1.34
CA ARG A 141 10.01 -24.97 -2.79
C ARG A 141 11.44 -25.03 -3.32
N ASP A 142 12.29 -24.11 -2.89
CA ASP A 142 13.69 -24.05 -3.31
C ASP A 142 14.45 -25.30 -2.85
N LYS A 143 14.22 -25.76 -1.61
CA LYS A 143 14.84 -26.97 -1.07
C LYS A 143 14.37 -28.25 -1.77
N THR A 144 13.08 -28.35 -2.12
CA THR A 144 12.54 -29.47 -2.92
C THR A 144 13.01 -29.42 -4.38
N ALA A 145 13.26 -28.23 -4.94
CA ALA A 145 13.78 -28.10 -6.30
C ALA A 145 15.28 -28.44 -6.42
N ASN A 146 16.08 -28.09 -5.40
CA ASN A 146 17.54 -28.13 -5.49
C ASN A 146 18.20 -29.34 -4.81
N ASP A 147 17.63 -29.93 -3.76
CA ASP A 147 18.46 -30.74 -2.84
C ASP A 147 17.80 -32.01 -2.26
N VAL A 148 16.47 -32.10 -2.19
CA VAL A 148 15.80 -33.20 -1.49
C VAL A 148 14.65 -33.74 -2.35
N GLY A 149 14.54 -35.07 -2.43
CA GLY A 149 13.48 -35.79 -3.16
C GLY A 149 12.04 -35.46 -2.69
N PRO A 150 11.07 -36.38 -2.86
CA PRO A 150 9.66 -36.05 -2.62
C PRO A 150 9.42 -35.50 -1.20
N LEU A 151 8.59 -34.46 -1.12
CA LEU A 151 8.20 -33.83 0.15
C LEU A 151 7.62 -34.89 1.11
N PRO A 152 8.04 -34.93 2.39
CA PRO A 152 7.47 -35.86 3.36
C PRO A 152 5.95 -35.73 3.46
N GLU A 153 5.24 -36.85 3.56
CA GLU A 153 3.76 -36.90 3.52
C GLU A 153 3.11 -36.05 4.63
N ASP A 154 3.74 -35.96 5.79
CA ASP A 154 3.25 -35.26 6.97
C ASP A 154 3.81 -33.83 7.13
N TYR A 155 4.58 -33.32 6.16
CA TYR A 155 5.20 -31.99 6.22
C TYR A 155 4.19 -30.87 6.49
N PHE A 156 3.01 -30.97 5.87
CA PHE A 156 1.96 -29.94 5.97
C PHE A 156 1.25 -29.92 7.32
N LEU A 157 1.49 -30.89 8.21
CA LEU A 157 1.02 -30.85 9.58
C LEU A 157 1.87 -29.86 10.40
N ALA A 158 1.20 -29.08 11.26
CA ALA A 158 1.88 -28.19 12.20
C ALA A 158 2.82 -28.95 13.13
N LYS A 159 2.42 -30.18 13.50
CA LYS A 159 3.25 -31.14 14.24
C LYS A 159 3.40 -32.43 13.41
N PRO A 160 4.47 -32.56 12.61
CA PRO A 160 4.76 -33.78 11.89
C PRO A 160 4.88 -34.97 12.86
N MET A 161 4.45 -36.15 12.44
CA MET A 161 4.45 -37.36 13.26
C MET A 161 5.68 -38.23 12.98
N THR A 162 6.23 -38.11 11.78
CA THR A 162 7.43 -38.82 11.34
C THR A 162 8.68 -38.06 11.75
N GLN A 163 9.75 -38.80 12.03
CA GLN A 163 11.06 -38.20 12.30
C GLN A 163 11.60 -37.46 11.06
N ALA A 164 11.37 -38.00 9.86
CA ALA A 164 11.77 -37.37 8.61
C ALA A 164 11.05 -36.04 8.37
N GLY A 165 9.72 -36.00 8.52
CA GLY A 165 8.92 -34.77 8.39
C GLY A 165 9.27 -33.73 9.44
N SER A 166 9.48 -34.15 10.69
CA SER A 166 9.90 -33.25 11.78
C SER A 166 11.26 -32.63 11.49
N LYS A 167 12.25 -33.44 11.10
CA LYS A 167 13.60 -32.97 10.78
C LYS A 167 13.59 -32.03 9.58
N PHE A 168 12.93 -32.42 8.49
CA PHE A 168 12.86 -31.62 7.27
C PHE A 168 12.19 -30.26 7.50
N ARG A 169 11.09 -30.24 8.27
CA ARG A 169 10.41 -29.01 8.65
C ARG A 169 11.29 -28.14 9.54
N GLN A 170 11.93 -28.71 10.56
CA GLN A 170 12.80 -27.96 11.46
C GLN A 170 13.97 -27.31 10.71
N GLU A 171 14.63 -28.04 9.80
CA GLU A 171 15.72 -27.49 9.00
C GLU A 171 15.29 -26.27 8.16
N ILE A 172 14.09 -26.30 7.55
CA ILE A 172 13.57 -25.14 6.80
C ILE A 172 13.29 -23.97 7.75
N LEU A 173 12.70 -24.24 8.92
CA LEU A 173 12.40 -23.17 9.88
C LEU A 173 13.69 -22.53 10.40
N ASP A 174 14.71 -23.33 10.72
CA ASP A 174 16.01 -22.85 11.19
C ASP A 174 16.70 -21.99 10.12
N GLU A 175 16.66 -22.40 8.85
CA GLU A 175 17.18 -21.62 7.72
C GLU A 175 16.51 -20.25 7.61
N VAL A 176 15.17 -20.22 7.68
CA VAL A 176 14.40 -18.97 7.60
C VAL A 176 14.69 -18.05 8.80
N LEU A 177 14.78 -18.60 10.01
CA LEU A 177 15.06 -17.82 11.21
C LEU A 177 16.48 -17.25 11.19
N GLU A 178 17.47 -18.02 10.73
CA GLU A 178 18.84 -17.52 10.56
C GLU A 178 18.91 -16.39 9.52
N ASP A 179 18.17 -16.48 8.42
CA ASP A 179 18.07 -15.41 7.43
C ASP A 179 17.40 -14.15 8.01
N ILE A 180 16.39 -14.29 8.87
CA ILE A 180 15.78 -13.16 9.59
C ILE A 180 16.80 -12.51 10.52
N HIS A 181 17.58 -13.30 11.28
CA HIS A 181 18.67 -12.79 12.12
C HIS A 181 19.73 -12.06 11.28
N ARG A 182 20.12 -12.63 10.14
CA ARG A 182 21.07 -12.02 9.18
C ARG A 182 20.54 -10.68 8.68
N PHE A 183 19.28 -10.61 8.30
CA PHE A 183 18.64 -9.38 7.84
C PHE A 183 18.71 -8.25 8.87
N PHE A 184 18.44 -8.55 10.14
CA PHE A 184 18.51 -7.54 11.20
C PHE A 184 19.95 -7.11 11.54
N ARG A 185 20.90 -8.06 11.55
CA ARG A 185 22.29 -7.82 11.96
C ARG A 185 23.16 -7.23 10.86
N GLN A 186 23.05 -7.74 9.62
CA GLN A 186 23.95 -7.43 8.51
C GLN A 186 23.32 -6.41 7.54
N ASP A 187 22.08 -6.65 7.12
CA ASP A 187 21.40 -5.83 6.09
C ASP A 187 20.79 -4.54 6.67
N LYS A 188 21.01 -4.32 7.98
CA LYS A 188 20.44 -3.21 8.75
C LYS A 188 18.91 -3.17 8.68
N GLY A 189 18.26 -4.31 8.48
CA GLY A 189 16.81 -4.48 8.45
C GLY A 189 16.13 -3.85 9.67
N GLN A 190 14.91 -3.35 9.46
CA GLN A 190 14.09 -2.74 10.52
C GLN A 190 12.81 -3.52 10.80
N LEU A 191 12.16 -4.05 9.77
CA LEU A 191 10.93 -4.83 9.90
C LEU A 191 11.07 -6.14 9.13
N ALA A 192 10.91 -7.28 9.80
CA ALA A 192 10.81 -8.58 9.14
C ALA A 192 9.39 -9.09 9.28
N ILE A 193 8.85 -9.71 8.23
CA ILE A 193 7.54 -10.37 8.27
C ILE A 193 7.75 -11.86 8.06
N TYR A 194 7.46 -12.66 9.07
CA TYR A 194 7.58 -14.11 9.06
C TYR A 194 6.23 -14.76 8.74
N ASP A 195 6.07 -15.23 7.51
CA ASP A 195 4.85 -15.89 7.01
C ASP A 195 4.97 -17.42 7.14
N CYS A 196 4.36 -17.94 8.19
CA CYS A 196 4.25 -19.36 8.51
C CYS A 196 2.87 -19.68 9.15
N LEU A 197 2.63 -20.93 9.54
CA LEU A 197 1.38 -21.32 10.24
C LEU A 197 1.31 -20.72 11.65
N ASN A 198 2.36 -20.93 12.46
CA ASN A 198 2.50 -20.46 13.84
C ASN A 198 1.25 -20.67 14.73
N ILE A 199 0.49 -21.74 14.47
CA ILE A 199 -0.81 -22.01 15.10
C ILE A 199 -0.73 -22.62 16.51
N ILE A 200 0.46 -23.05 16.93
CA ILE A 200 0.72 -23.68 18.23
C ILE A 200 1.25 -22.62 19.21
N ARG A 201 0.71 -22.58 20.43
CA ARG A 201 1.04 -21.61 21.47
C ARG A 201 2.52 -21.66 21.87
N SER A 202 3.06 -22.86 22.11
CA SER A 202 4.46 -23.04 22.54
C SER A 202 5.46 -22.48 21.53
N ASP A 203 5.16 -22.59 20.23
CA ASP A 203 6.03 -22.09 19.16
C ASP A 203 6.05 -20.56 19.14
N ARG A 204 4.89 -19.92 19.36
CA ARG A 204 4.77 -18.46 19.46
C ARG A 204 5.55 -17.91 20.66
N GLU A 205 5.41 -18.53 21.83
CA GLU A 205 6.13 -18.14 23.04
C GLU A 205 7.65 -18.29 22.88
N ARG A 206 8.10 -19.39 22.23
CA ARG A 206 9.52 -19.60 21.91
C ARG A 206 10.07 -18.52 20.99
N LEU A 207 9.38 -18.25 19.87
CA LEU A 207 9.79 -17.21 18.91
C LEU A 207 9.84 -15.83 19.57
N ALA A 208 8.81 -15.48 20.36
CA ALA A 208 8.77 -14.20 21.07
C ALA A 208 9.96 -14.03 22.02
N ARG A 209 10.31 -15.08 22.78
CA ARG A 209 11.45 -15.08 23.70
C ARG A 209 12.79 -14.94 22.95
N GLU A 210 13.00 -15.75 21.92
CA GLU A 210 14.23 -15.75 21.14
C GLU A 210 14.54 -14.37 20.56
N PHE A 211 13.57 -13.71 19.93
CA PHE A 211 13.79 -12.39 19.33
C PHE A 211 13.84 -11.26 20.36
N ALA A 212 13.15 -11.40 21.50
CA ALA A 212 13.25 -10.44 22.60
C ALA A 212 14.67 -10.41 23.19
N GLU A 213 15.38 -11.53 23.27
CA GLU A 213 16.79 -11.60 23.72
C GLU A 213 17.73 -10.77 22.82
N PHE A 214 17.38 -10.60 21.54
CA PHE A 214 18.10 -9.75 20.59
C PHE A 214 17.56 -8.30 20.51
N ASN A 215 16.71 -7.88 21.45
CA ASN A 215 16.08 -6.56 21.47
C ASN A 215 15.25 -6.26 20.21
N ILE A 216 14.63 -7.30 19.64
CA ILE A 216 13.70 -7.21 18.52
C ILE A 216 12.28 -7.35 19.07
N LYS A 217 11.44 -6.36 18.82
CA LYS A 217 10.04 -6.37 19.25
C LYS A 217 9.27 -7.36 18.39
N VAL A 218 8.46 -8.23 19.01
CA VAL A 218 7.64 -9.21 18.29
C VAL A 218 6.18 -8.78 18.32
N LEU A 219 5.57 -8.66 17.14
CA LEU A 219 4.13 -8.42 16.96
C LEU A 219 3.52 -9.62 16.25
N LEU A 220 2.58 -10.32 16.89
CA LEU A 220 1.87 -11.42 16.25
C LEU A 220 0.61 -10.90 15.57
N ILE A 221 0.39 -11.28 14.31
CA ILE A 221 -0.84 -10.95 13.58
C ILE A 221 -1.57 -12.26 13.27
N GLU A 222 -2.63 -12.51 14.03
CA GLU A 222 -3.49 -13.67 13.87
C GLU A 222 -4.59 -13.37 12.85
N SER A 223 -4.51 -13.98 11.67
CA SER A 223 -5.54 -13.85 10.64
C SER A 223 -6.63 -14.92 10.81
N ILE A 224 -7.86 -14.47 11.05
CA ILE A 224 -9.01 -15.32 11.33
C ILE A 224 -10.08 -15.09 10.26
N VAL A 225 -10.43 -16.14 9.54
CA VAL A 225 -11.50 -16.11 8.53
C VAL A 225 -12.63 -17.01 8.99
N THR A 226 -13.77 -16.40 9.28
CA THR A 226 -15.01 -17.06 9.71
C THR A 226 -16.07 -17.07 8.61
N ASN A 227 -16.01 -16.09 7.69
CA ASN A 227 -16.90 -16.03 6.54
C ASN A 227 -16.57 -17.14 5.51
N GLU A 228 -17.55 -17.96 5.16
CA GLU A 228 -17.40 -19.11 4.26
C GLU A 228 -17.14 -18.70 2.80
N GLU A 229 -17.75 -17.62 2.32
CA GLU A 229 -17.51 -17.10 0.96
C GLU A 229 -16.07 -16.62 0.81
N LEU A 230 -15.58 -15.91 1.83
CA LEU A 230 -14.21 -15.43 1.88
C LEU A 230 -13.20 -16.58 1.95
N LEU A 231 -13.50 -17.60 2.77
CA LEU A 231 -12.67 -18.79 2.86
C LEU A 231 -12.60 -19.54 1.53
N SER A 232 -13.74 -19.72 0.87
CA SER A 232 -13.85 -20.38 -0.43
C SER A 232 -13.03 -19.64 -1.49
N HIS A 233 -13.15 -18.31 -1.52
CA HIS A 233 -12.36 -17.47 -2.41
C HIS A 233 -10.86 -17.54 -2.11
N ASN A 234 -10.45 -17.51 -0.84
CA ASN A 234 -9.04 -17.64 -0.46
C ASN A 234 -8.46 -19.00 -0.88
N ILE A 235 -9.24 -20.07 -0.80
CA ILE A 235 -8.84 -21.41 -1.26
C ILE A 235 -8.67 -21.41 -2.78
N GLU A 236 -9.60 -20.81 -3.53
CA GLU A 236 -9.50 -20.69 -4.98
C GLU A 236 -8.23 -19.94 -5.39
N MET A 237 -7.95 -18.80 -4.76
CA MET A 237 -6.73 -18.04 -5.03
C MET A 237 -5.48 -18.84 -4.67
N ALA A 238 -5.48 -19.55 -3.54
CA ALA A 238 -4.35 -20.36 -3.13
C ALA A 238 -4.12 -21.59 -4.03
N ALA A 239 -5.17 -22.11 -4.68
CA ALA A 239 -5.05 -23.18 -5.67
C ALA A 239 -4.36 -22.73 -6.97
N THR A 240 -4.23 -21.42 -7.21
CA THR A 240 -3.43 -20.86 -8.33
C THR A 240 -1.96 -20.65 -7.99
N SER A 241 -1.54 -20.98 -6.77
CA SER A 241 -0.15 -20.80 -6.33
C SER A 241 0.82 -21.75 -7.02
N ALA A 242 2.12 -21.40 -6.97
CA ALA A 242 3.20 -22.19 -7.55
C ALA A 242 3.24 -23.65 -7.04
N ASP A 243 2.70 -23.92 -5.84
CA ASP A 243 2.62 -25.26 -5.24
C ASP A 243 1.76 -26.23 -6.07
N TYR A 244 0.84 -25.72 -6.89
CA TYR A 244 -0.13 -26.49 -7.67
C TYR A 244 0.10 -26.35 -9.18
N HIS A 245 1.30 -25.95 -9.60
CA HIS A 245 1.64 -25.86 -11.01
C HIS A 245 1.42 -27.22 -11.71
N GLY A 246 0.63 -27.23 -12.78
CA GLY A 246 0.28 -28.45 -13.52
C GLY A 246 -0.84 -29.30 -12.93
N TRP A 247 -1.40 -28.94 -11.77
CA TRP A 247 -2.57 -29.61 -11.20
C TRP A 247 -3.87 -29.11 -11.83
N ASN A 248 -4.89 -29.96 -11.87
CA ASN A 248 -6.25 -29.51 -12.10
C ASN A 248 -6.71 -28.65 -10.92
N LYS A 249 -7.41 -27.54 -11.21
CA LYS A 249 -8.00 -26.63 -10.22
C LYS A 249 -8.81 -27.38 -9.15
N GLN A 250 -9.60 -28.38 -9.53
CA GLN A 250 -10.42 -29.15 -8.59
C GLN A 250 -9.58 -29.97 -7.60
N ASP A 251 -8.54 -30.63 -8.08
CA ASP A 251 -7.63 -31.43 -7.24
C ASP A 251 -6.79 -30.53 -6.33
N ALA A 252 -6.32 -29.39 -6.86
CA ALA A 252 -5.61 -28.38 -6.10
C ALA A 252 -6.47 -27.84 -4.93
N MET A 253 -7.72 -27.48 -5.20
CA MET A 253 -8.67 -27.03 -4.17
C MET A 253 -8.94 -28.11 -3.12
N LYS A 254 -9.14 -29.37 -3.54
CA LYS A 254 -9.37 -30.51 -2.62
C LYS A 254 -8.17 -30.73 -1.71
N HIS A 255 -6.96 -30.73 -2.27
CA HIS A 255 -5.73 -30.88 -1.51
C HIS A 255 -5.51 -29.70 -0.55
N TYR A 256 -5.79 -28.47 -0.97
CA TYR A 256 -5.68 -27.31 -0.09
C TYR A 256 -6.68 -27.36 1.07
N LEU A 257 -7.94 -27.74 0.81
CA LEU A 257 -8.95 -27.93 1.85
C LEU A 257 -8.53 -29.02 2.85
N GLN A 258 -7.90 -30.09 2.38
CA GLN A 258 -7.33 -31.12 3.25
C GLN A 258 -6.26 -30.53 4.19
N ARG A 259 -5.37 -29.66 3.70
CA ARG A 259 -4.38 -28.97 4.56
C ARG A 259 -5.02 -28.15 5.67
N VAL A 260 -6.14 -27.48 5.39
CA VAL A 260 -6.91 -26.74 6.42
C VAL A 260 -7.45 -27.71 7.47
N LYS A 261 -8.10 -28.80 7.03
CA LYS A 261 -8.69 -29.82 7.91
C LYS A 261 -7.65 -30.49 8.81
N LEU A 262 -6.48 -30.83 8.25
CA LEU A 262 -5.37 -31.47 8.97
C LEU A 262 -4.82 -30.61 10.10
N ASN A 263 -4.78 -29.28 9.93
CA ASN A 263 -4.20 -28.36 10.91
C ASN A 263 -5.20 -27.81 11.93
N LYS A 264 -6.51 -27.89 11.64
CA LYS A 264 -7.57 -27.39 12.53
C LYS A 264 -7.49 -27.91 13.98
N PRO A 265 -7.18 -29.20 14.25
CA PRO A 265 -7.08 -29.70 15.62
C PRO A 265 -5.90 -29.14 16.42
N PHE A 266 -4.86 -28.65 15.75
CA PHE A 266 -3.67 -28.07 16.39
C PHE A 266 -3.76 -26.56 16.57
N TYR A 267 -4.83 -25.93 16.10
CA TYR A 267 -4.97 -24.48 16.15
C TYR A 267 -5.37 -24.00 17.54
N GLU A 268 -4.47 -23.26 18.17
CA GLU A 268 -4.65 -22.62 19.46
C GLU A 268 -4.80 -21.11 19.25
N GLN A 269 -6.03 -20.60 19.28
CA GLN A 269 -6.33 -19.19 19.10
C GLN A 269 -5.60 -18.33 20.15
N MET A 270 -5.12 -17.15 19.74
CA MET A 270 -4.41 -16.26 20.64
C MET A 270 -5.30 -15.70 21.75
N THR A 271 -4.75 -15.63 22.96
CA THR A 271 -5.43 -15.07 24.14
C THR A 271 -4.50 -14.17 24.97
N PRO A 272 -5.05 -13.25 25.80
CA PRO A 272 -4.23 -12.42 26.70
C PRO A 272 -3.38 -13.25 27.69
N SER A 273 -3.75 -14.51 27.95
CA SER A 273 -3.02 -15.41 28.85
C SER A 273 -1.61 -15.78 28.37
N GLU A 274 -1.27 -15.50 27.11
CA GLU A 274 0.08 -15.70 26.56
C GLU A 274 1.05 -14.57 26.95
N GLY A 275 0.55 -13.40 27.39
CA GLY A 275 1.39 -12.25 27.71
C GLY A 275 2.12 -11.64 26.51
N LEU A 276 1.69 -11.98 25.28
CA LEU A 276 2.30 -11.52 24.03
C LEU A 276 1.59 -10.30 23.46
N SER A 277 2.31 -9.49 22.68
CA SER A 277 1.72 -8.43 21.86
C SER A 277 1.15 -9.01 20.57
N TYR A 278 -0.16 -8.88 20.37
CA TYR A 278 -0.82 -9.45 19.20
C TYR A 278 -2.00 -8.63 18.68
N LEU A 279 -2.32 -8.87 17.41
CA LEU A 279 -3.49 -8.36 16.72
C LEU A 279 -4.27 -9.53 16.12
N GLN A 280 -5.54 -9.68 16.50
CA GLN A 280 -6.47 -10.60 15.84
C GLN A 280 -7.22 -9.86 14.75
N TYR A 281 -7.07 -10.35 13.52
CA TYR A 281 -7.58 -9.74 12.30
C TYR A 281 -8.69 -10.62 11.71
N PHE A 282 -9.94 -10.25 11.96
CA PHE A 282 -11.11 -11.02 11.53
C PHE A 282 -11.60 -10.55 10.16
N ASN A 283 -11.84 -11.51 9.26
CA ASN A 283 -12.54 -11.34 7.97
C ASN A 283 -12.05 -10.12 7.16
N PHE A 284 -10.73 -9.92 7.04
CA PHE A 284 -10.14 -8.75 6.38
C PHE A 284 -10.55 -7.38 6.95
N GLY A 285 -10.49 -7.25 8.27
CA GLY A 285 -10.64 -5.96 8.94
C GLY A 285 -12.07 -5.61 9.32
N GLU A 286 -12.98 -6.59 9.28
CA GLU A 286 -14.33 -6.45 9.84
C GLU A 286 -14.26 -6.19 11.35
N LYS A 287 -13.38 -6.93 12.04
CA LYS A 287 -13.08 -6.74 13.45
C LYS A 287 -11.58 -6.88 13.68
N ILE A 288 -11.03 -5.97 14.47
CA ILE A 288 -9.64 -6.01 14.92
C ILE A 288 -9.64 -6.01 16.44
N VAL A 289 -8.96 -6.99 17.05
CA VAL A 289 -8.70 -7.01 18.50
C VAL A 289 -7.21 -6.82 18.69
N LEU A 290 -6.84 -5.75 19.38
CA LEU A 290 -5.45 -5.41 19.67
C LEU A 290 -5.18 -5.67 21.16
N ASN A 291 -4.16 -6.49 21.44
CA ASN A 291 -3.58 -6.64 22.76
C ASN A 291 -2.14 -6.13 22.67
N ASP A 292 -1.95 -4.85 22.98
CA ASP A 292 -0.66 -4.17 22.85
C ASP A 292 -0.03 -3.94 24.22
N ASN A 293 1.13 -4.56 24.43
CA ASN A 293 1.92 -4.39 25.65
C ASN A 293 3.05 -3.34 25.49
N ASP A 294 3.31 -2.84 24.27
CA ASP A 294 4.44 -1.94 23.98
C ASP A 294 4.14 -1.04 22.76
N HIS A 295 3.44 0.06 23.03
CA HIS A 295 3.00 1.02 22.02
C HIS A 295 4.17 1.60 21.20
N GLY A 296 4.10 1.47 19.87
CA GLY A 296 5.10 2.00 18.95
C GLY A 296 4.49 2.72 17.75
N PHE A 297 5.11 3.82 17.30
CA PHE A 297 4.62 4.60 16.15
C PHE A 297 4.42 3.76 14.89
N LEU A 298 5.39 2.89 14.57
CA LEU A 298 5.32 2.03 13.39
C LEU A 298 4.23 0.96 13.53
N VAL A 299 4.08 0.36 14.72
CA VAL A 299 2.99 -0.58 15.00
C VAL A 299 1.64 0.08 14.78
N ASN A 300 1.42 1.29 15.34
CA ASN A 300 0.18 2.04 15.17
C ASN A 300 -0.10 2.37 13.69
N LYS A 301 0.93 2.71 12.90
CA LYS A 301 0.79 2.90 11.45
C LYS A 301 0.38 1.62 10.73
N ILE A 302 0.93 0.48 11.11
CA ILE A 302 0.56 -0.84 10.55
C ILE A 302 -0.87 -1.20 10.94
N VAL A 303 -1.27 -1.02 12.19
CA VAL A 303 -2.65 -1.23 12.65
C VAL A 303 -3.61 -0.33 11.86
N PHE A 304 -3.29 0.95 11.69
CA PHE A 304 -4.11 1.87 10.90
C PHE A 304 -4.22 1.47 9.42
N PHE A 305 -3.13 0.97 8.83
CA PHE A 305 -3.17 0.42 7.48
C PHE A 305 -4.09 -0.81 7.40
N LEU A 306 -3.96 -1.75 8.34
CA LEU A 306 -4.80 -2.95 8.40
C LEU A 306 -6.29 -2.61 8.60
N MET A 307 -6.61 -1.57 9.37
CA MET A 307 -8.00 -1.08 9.49
C MET A 307 -8.61 -0.65 8.16
N ASN A 308 -7.79 -0.20 7.20
CA ASN A 308 -8.22 0.24 5.88
C ASN A 308 -8.13 -0.86 4.82
N LEU A 309 -7.33 -1.90 5.04
CA LEU A 309 -7.15 -2.99 4.08
C LEU A 309 -8.47 -3.73 3.86
N ARG A 310 -8.84 -3.93 2.60
CA ARG A 310 -10.01 -4.74 2.20
C ARG A 310 -9.61 -5.76 1.14
N HIS A 311 -10.42 -6.80 1.03
CA HIS A 311 -10.25 -7.80 -0.02
C HIS A 311 -10.51 -7.17 -1.41
N LYS A 312 -9.56 -7.32 -2.33
CA LYS A 312 -9.57 -6.68 -3.65
C LYS A 312 -10.11 -7.65 -4.70
N ARG A 313 -11.16 -7.24 -5.42
CA ARG A 313 -11.72 -8.02 -6.54
C ARG A 313 -11.59 -7.30 -7.89
N GLY A 314 -11.44 -5.98 -7.91
CA GLY A 314 -11.29 -5.17 -9.12
C GLY A 314 -9.84 -4.91 -9.54
N CYS A 315 -9.69 -4.21 -10.66
CA CYS A 315 -8.40 -3.71 -11.16
C CYS A 315 -8.27 -2.21 -10.94
N ILE A 316 -7.01 -1.74 -10.89
CA ILE A 316 -6.68 -0.32 -10.88
C ILE A 316 -6.17 0.06 -12.27
N TYR A 317 -6.73 1.13 -12.84
CA TYR A 317 -6.41 1.63 -14.16
C TYR A 317 -5.78 3.01 -14.08
N PHE A 318 -4.69 3.25 -14.79
CA PHE A 318 -4.07 4.57 -14.92
C PHE A 318 -4.10 5.05 -16.37
N ALA A 319 -4.56 6.28 -16.56
CA ALA A 319 -4.55 6.97 -17.84
C ALA A 319 -4.13 8.43 -17.64
N ARG A 320 -3.41 8.98 -18.62
CA ARG A 320 -3.18 10.44 -18.67
C ARG A 320 -4.47 11.15 -19.08
N CYS A 321 -4.62 12.39 -18.62
CA CYS A 321 -5.64 13.27 -19.18
C CYS A 321 -5.36 13.60 -20.66
N GLY A 322 -6.42 14.00 -21.37
CA GLY A 322 -6.33 14.40 -22.78
C GLY A 322 -5.39 15.58 -23.03
N THR A 323 -5.09 15.80 -24.31
CA THR A 323 -4.25 16.90 -24.78
C THR A 323 -4.97 18.24 -24.74
N SER A 324 -4.18 19.30 -24.64
CA SER A 324 -4.56 20.71 -24.75
C SER A 324 -3.57 21.40 -25.68
N ASP A 325 -3.86 22.63 -26.11
CA ASP A 325 -3.09 23.30 -27.17
C ASP A 325 -1.68 23.74 -26.74
N ASN A 326 -1.48 24.13 -25.48
CA ASN A 326 -0.17 24.65 -25.02
C ASN A 326 0.44 23.85 -23.87
N ASP A 327 -0.28 22.86 -23.32
CA ASP A 327 0.10 22.00 -22.17
C ASP A 327 0.71 22.79 -20.99
N ARG A 328 0.24 24.03 -20.74
CA ARG A 328 0.77 24.90 -19.68
C ARG A 328 0.21 24.53 -18.31
N TYR A 329 1.07 24.60 -17.30
CA TYR A 329 0.75 24.43 -15.89
C TYR A 329 -0.08 25.59 -15.34
N VAL A 330 0.27 26.85 -15.63
CA VAL A 330 -0.31 28.01 -14.93
C VAL A 330 -1.75 28.28 -15.33
N HIS A 331 -2.03 28.14 -16.63
CA HIS A 331 -3.38 28.28 -17.17
C HIS A 331 -4.03 26.91 -17.06
N ASP A 332 -5.04 26.73 -16.21
CA ASP A 332 -5.76 25.45 -16.10
C ASP A 332 -6.51 25.15 -17.40
N GLU A 333 -5.83 24.52 -18.36
CA GLU A 333 -6.27 24.43 -19.75
C GLU A 333 -7.44 23.47 -19.96
N VAL A 334 -8.12 23.67 -21.09
CA VAL A 334 -9.21 22.82 -21.58
C VAL A 334 -8.69 21.81 -22.60
N LEU A 335 -9.48 20.76 -22.83
CA LEU A 335 -9.18 19.80 -23.89
C LEU A 335 -9.34 20.45 -25.27
N ASN A 336 -8.45 20.09 -26.18
CA ASN A 336 -8.62 20.37 -27.60
C ASN A 336 -9.37 19.21 -28.31
N GLU A 337 -9.57 19.33 -29.62
CA GLU A 337 -10.32 18.32 -30.40
C GLU A 337 -9.69 16.92 -30.34
N GLU A 338 -8.36 16.84 -30.33
CA GLU A 338 -7.64 15.58 -30.15
C GLU A 338 -7.86 15.02 -28.74
N GLY A 339 -7.76 15.87 -27.71
CA GLY A 339 -8.03 15.50 -26.32
C GLY A 339 -9.45 14.98 -26.11
N ILE A 340 -10.43 15.55 -26.80
CA ILE A 340 -11.82 15.08 -26.81
C ILE A 340 -11.94 13.70 -27.48
N ARG A 341 -11.34 13.51 -28.66
CA ARG A 341 -11.33 12.20 -29.35
C ARG A 341 -10.67 11.12 -28.50
N TYR A 342 -9.52 11.44 -27.90
CA TYR A 342 -8.83 10.58 -26.95
C TYR A 342 -9.72 10.19 -25.77
N SER A 343 -10.40 11.16 -25.15
CA SER A 343 -11.23 10.92 -23.96
C SER A 343 -12.41 9.98 -24.26
N LYS A 344 -13.01 10.08 -25.45
CA LYS A 344 -14.04 9.13 -25.92
C LYS A 344 -13.48 7.73 -26.12
N ALA A 345 -12.36 7.60 -26.84
CA ALA A 345 -11.71 6.32 -27.07
C ALA A 345 -11.27 5.63 -25.77
N LEU A 346 -10.71 6.39 -24.82
CA LEU A 346 -10.37 5.92 -23.47
C LEU A 346 -11.62 5.40 -22.73
N THR A 347 -12.73 6.13 -22.81
CA THR A 347 -13.99 5.74 -22.16
C THR A 347 -14.48 4.39 -22.67
N ASP A 348 -14.57 4.24 -23.99
CA ASP A 348 -15.05 2.99 -24.60
C ASP A 348 -14.10 1.82 -24.29
N LEU A 349 -12.78 2.04 -24.34
CA LEU A 349 -11.78 1.02 -24.02
C LEU A 349 -11.88 0.55 -22.58
N VAL A 350 -11.91 1.47 -21.61
CA VAL A 350 -11.94 1.12 -20.18
C VAL A 350 -13.25 0.40 -19.84
N LEU A 351 -14.39 0.88 -20.34
CA LEU A 351 -15.67 0.21 -20.10
C LEU A 351 -15.69 -1.21 -20.67
N LYS A 352 -15.17 -1.41 -21.88
CA LYS A 352 -15.03 -2.73 -22.49
C LYS A 352 -14.11 -3.65 -21.67
N GLN A 353 -13.00 -3.11 -21.18
CA GLN A 353 -12.04 -3.87 -20.39
C GLN A 353 -12.63 -4.28 -19.03
N VAL A 354 -13.28 -3.36 -18.33
CA VAL A 354 -13.98 -3.62 -17.07
C VAL A 354 -15.08 -4.66 -17.27
N SER A 355 -15.90 -4.55 -18.33
CA SER A 355 -16.93 -5.55 -18.62
C SER A 355 -16.34 -6.93 -18.93
N LYS A 356 -15.23 -6.98 -19.67
CA LYS A 356 -14.53 -8.23 -19.99
C LYS A 356 -14.03 -8.92 -18.72
N ARG A 357 -13.32 -8.18 -17.85
CA ARG A 357 -12.81 -8.71 -16.58
C ARG A 357 -13.92 -9.23 -15.67
N ARG A 358 -15.07 -8.55 -15.64
CA ARG A 358 -16.25 -9.00 -14.89
C ARG A 358 -16.88 -10.26 -15.46
N ALA A 359 -16.96 -10.39 -16.79
CA ALA A 359 -17.45 -11.60 -17.44
C ALA A 359 -16.55 -12.80 -17.10
N GLU A 360 -15.23 -12.66 -17.25
CA GLU A 360 -14.25 -13.71 -16.90
C GLU A 360 -14.37 -14.16 -15.43
N ARG A 361 -14.60 -13.19 -14.52
CA ARG A 361 -14.84 -13.47 -13.10
C ARG A 361 -16.15 -14.21 -12.86
N ASN A 362 -17.24 -13.77 -13.49
CA ASN A 362 -18.56 -14.37 -13.31
C ASN A 362 -18.67 -15.76 -13.95
N GLU A 363 -18.02 -16.00 -15.09
CA GLU A 363 -17.91 -17.33 -15.70
C GLU A 363 -17.13 -18.30 -14.79
N SER A 364 -16.05 -17.80 -14.17
CA SER A 364 -15.29 -18.58 -13.17
C SER A 364 -16.15 -18.98 -11.98
N LEU A 365 -17.12 -18.14 -11.57
CA LEU A 365 -18.10 -18.42 -10.51
C LEU A 365 -19.23 -19.35 -10.98
N ALA A 366 -19.74 -19.19 -12.21
CA ALA A 366 -20.86 -19.97 -12.74
C ALA A 366 -20.50 -21.44 -13.00
N CYS A 367 -19.26 -21.73 -13.42
CA CYS A 367 -18.76 -23.10 -13.59
C CYS A 367 -18.60 -23.88 -12.25
N GLN A 368 -18.93 -23.27 -11.10
CA GLN A 368 -18.76 -23.86 -9.77
C GLN A 368 -20.06 -24.35 -9.12
N ILE A 369 -21.24 -24.10 -9.73
CA ILE A 369 -22.50 -24.68 -9.26
C ILE A 369 -22.73 -25.99 -10.03
N PRO A 370 -22.72 -27.17 -9.38
CA PRO A 370 -23.19 -28.39 -10.02
C PRO A 370 -24.68 -28.22 -10.31
N THR A 371 -25.06 -28.09 -11.57
CA THR A 371 -26.45 -28.24 -12.00
C THR A 371 -26.86 -29.70 -11.76
N SER A 372 -27.40 -29.97 -10.57
CA SER A 372 -28.21 -31.17 -10.35
C SER A 372 -29.57 -30.93 -11.03
N PRO A 373 -30.06 -31.83 -11.89
CA PRO A 373 -31.37 -31.66 -12.51
C PRO A 373 -32.44 -32.06 -11.50
N LEU A 374 -32.92 -31.09 -10.71
CA LEU A 374 -34.20 -31.23 -10.03
C LEU A 374 -35.24 -30.44 -10.81
N SER A 375 -35.95 -31.17 -11.67
CA SER A 375 -37.18 -30.75 -12.31
C SER A 375 -38.23 -30.37 -11.27
N PHE A 376 -38.55 -29.08 -11.20
CA PHE A 376 -39.80 -28.60 -10.61
C PHE A 376 -40.74 -28.17 -11.75
N PRO A 377 -42.03 -28.52 -11.70
CA PRO A 377 -42.95 -28.25 -12.79
C PRO A 377 -43.24 -26.75 -12.91
N SER A 378 -43.22 -26.28 -14.16
CA SER A 378 -43.57 -24.93 -14.58
C SER A 378 -44.93 -24.47 -14.04
N ALA A 379 -44.95 -23.26 -13.49
CA ALA A 379 -46.14 -22.42 -13.53
C ALA A 379 -45.87 -21.29 -14.54
N ASN A 380 -46.66 -21.31 -15.62
CA ASN A 380 -46.65 -20.33 -16.69
C ASN A 380 -46.96 -18.91 -16.17
N SER A 381 -46.16 -17.94 -16.58
CA SER A 381 -46.69 -16.67 -17.07
C SER A 381 -45.65 -16.01 -17.96
N ALA A 382 -45.98 -15.97 -19.25
CA ALA A 382 -45.26 -15.23 -20.27
C ALA A 382 -45.23 -13.74 -19.91
N ASP A 383 -44.08 -13.08 -20.10
CA ASP A 383 -44.08 -11.90 -20.95
C ASP A 383 -42.68 -11.61 -21.51
N ASP A 384 -42.70 -11.12 -22.74
CA ASP A 384 -41.63 -11.14 -23.71
C ASP A 384 -41.07 -9.71 -23.91
N SER A 385 -39.76 -9.53 -23.67
CA SER A 385 -38.90 -8.47 -24.24
C SER A 385 -39.14 -6.98 -23.80
N PRO A 386 -38.39 -5.97 -24.31
CA PRO A 386 -36.99 -5.63 -23.97
C PRO A 386 -36.74 -4.11 -23.68
N VAL A 387 -35.53 -3.77 -23.18
CA VAL A 387 -34.74 -2.52 -23.38
C VAL A 387 -35.38 -1.11 -23.15
N LEU A 388 -34.81 -0.38 -22.17
CA LEU A 388 -34.60 1.09 -22.02
C LEU A 388 -35.66 2.11 -22.49
N SER A 389 -36.03 3.06 -21.61
CA SER A 389 -36.13 4.49 -21.96
C SER A 389 -36.22 5.41 -20.72
N ALA A 390 -35.50 6.52 -20.79
CA ALA A 390 -35.58 7.65 -19.87
C ALA A 390 -36.71 8.62 -20.28
N ASN A 391 -37.37 9.29 -19.30
CA ASN A 391 -37.40 10.75 -19.17
C ASN A 391 -38.60 11.30 -18.36
N ALA A 392 -38.25 12.23 -17.48
CA ALA A 392 -38.88 13.53 -17.19
C ALA A 392 -40.19 13.65 -16.36
N SER A 393 -39.98 14.23 -15.17
CA SER A 393 -40.59 15.48 -14.64
C SER A 393 -42.07 15.53 -14.24
N GLN A 394 -42.33 15.90 -12.96
CA GLN A 394 -43.08 17.12 -12.62
C GLN A 394 -42.91 17.59 -11.14
N LYS A 395 -42.49 18.86 -11.07
CA LYS A 395 -42.43 19.95 -10.05
C LYS A 395 -43.05 19.87 -8.63
N SER A 396 -42.23 20.43 -7.72
CA SER A 396 -42.46 21.47 -6.67
C SER A 396 -43.16 21.15 -5.35
N THR A 397 -42.43 21.34 -4.24
CA THR A 397 -42.64 22.45 -3.27
C THR A 397 -41.36 22.72 -2.49
N ASP A 398 -41.10 24.02 -2.28
CA ASP A 398 -39.91 24.58 -1.66
C ASP A 398 -39.92 24.49 -0.12
N SER A 399 -38.70 24.55 0.41
CA SER A 399 -38.29 25.13 1.69
C SER A 399 -38.50 24.31 2.98
N ILE A 400 -37.45 24.36 3.82
CA ILE A 400 -37.26 23.71 5.14
C ILE A 400 -36.67 22.28 5.07
N SER A 401 -35.37 22.16 4.77
CA SER A 401 -34.51 21.06 5.27
C SER A 401 -33.01 21.36 5.12
N LYS A 402 -32.62 22.64 5.21
CA LYS A 402 -31.24 23.11 5.00
C LYS A 402 -30.31 22.96 6.22
N LEU A 403 -30.62 22.12 7.20
CA LEU A 403 -29.84 22.04 8.46
C LEU A 403 -29.51 20.63 8.99
N TYR A 404 -29.71 19.56 8.22
CA TYR A 404 -29.21 18.23 8.60
C TYR A 404 -28.59 17.49 7.40
N LEU A 405 -27.55 18.07 6.79
CA LEU A 405 -26.68 17.33 5.87
C LEU A 405 -25.63 16.54 6.67
N ARG A 406 -26.09 15.58 7.50
CA ARG A 406 -25.23 14.46 7.87
C ARG A 406 -25.13 13.63 6.59
N GLN A 407 -24.01 13.74 5.88
CA GLN A 407 -23.69 12.89 4.73
C GLN A 407 -24.09 11.45 5.07
N ARG A 408 -25.13 10.95 4.41
CA ARG A 408 -25.39 9.52 4.36
C ARG A 408 -24.18 8.92 3.65
N THR A 409 -23.35 8.20 4.39
CA THR A 409 -22.35 7.30 3.80
C THR A 409 -23.12 6.29 2.95
N SER A 410 -23.06 6.50 1.65
CA SER A 410 -23.70 5.76 0.58
C SER A 410 -23.28 4.29 0.65
N GLY A 411 -24.21 3.42 1.02
CA GLY A 411 -24.03 1.96 1.12
C GLY A 411 -23.80 1.24 -0.22
N GLU A 412 -23.81 1.95 -1.35
CA GLU A 412 -23.55 1.39 -2.69
C GLU A 412 -22.07 1.46 -3.11
N GLU A 413 -21.24 2.23 -2.39
CA GLU A 413 -19.86 2.56 -2.83
C GLU A 413 -18.83 1.44 -2.60
N ASN A 414 -19.20 0.42 -1.84
CA ASN A 414 -18.34 -0.74 -1.56
C ASN A 414 -18.83 -2.02 -2.24
N SER A 415 -19.74 -1.91 -3.23
CA SER A 415 -20.08 -3.06 -4.05
C SER A 415 -18.85 -3.56 -4.79
N GLU A 416 -18.63 -4.87 -4.79
CA GLU A 416 -17.50 -5.53 -5.47
C GLU A 416 -17.54 -5.37 -7.01
N ASN A 417 -18.71 -4.97 -7.52
CA ASN A 417 -18.94 -4.62 -8.92
C ASN A 417 -19.01 -3.09 -9.15
N SER A 418 -18.62 -2.28 -8.18
CA SER A 418 -18.52 -0.82 -8.38
C SER A 418 -17.38 -0.49 -9.35
N PHE A 419 -17.59 0.53 -10.18
CA PHE A 419 -16.55 1.15 -10.99
C PHE A 419 -16.58 2.66 -10.74
N THR A 420 -15.45 3.22 -10.33
CA THR A 420 -15.32 4.65 -10.02
C THR A 420 -14.15 5.25 -10.79
N VAL A 421 -14.29 6.50 -11.21
CA VAL A 421 -13.22 7.28 -11.84
C VAL A 421 -12.77 8.38 -10.88
N TRP A 422 -11.47 8.51 -10.68
CA TRP A 422 -10.85 9.60 -9.93
C TRP A 422 -10.08 10.53 -10.85
N THR A 423 -10.20 11.83 -10.58
CA THR A 423 -9.49 12.88 -11.32
C THR A 423 -8.79 13.84 -10.37
N ALA A 424 -7.76 14.52 -10.88
CA ALA A 424 -7.29 15.75 -10.23
C ALA A 424 -8.36 16.87 -10.34
N PRO A 425 -8.33 17.90 -9.47
CA PRO A 425 -9.20 19.07 -9.55
C PRO A 425 -8.67 20.07 -10.60
N ARG A 426 -8.29 19.56 -11.78
CA ARG A 426 -7.90 20.38 -12.94
C ARG A 426 -8.91 20.19 -14.04
N LYS A 427 -9.15 21.24 -14.80
CA LYS A 427 -10.19 21.25 -15.83
C LYS A 427 -9.99 20.15 -16.87
N ARG A 428 -8.80 20.06 -17.47
CA ARG A 428 -8.48 18.99 -18.44
C ARG A 428 -8.68 17.56 -17.92
N THR A 429 -8.34 17.28 -16.65
CA THR A 429 -8.53 15.93 -16.07
C THR A 429 -10.01 15.63 -15.87
N TYR A 430 -10.77 16.63 -15.45
CA TYR A 430 -12.19 16.50 -15.24
C TYR A 430 -12.95 16.37 -16.56
N ASP A 431 -12.62 17.20 -17.55
CA ASP A 431 -13.19 17.17 -18.90
C ASP A 431 -12.94 15.82 -19.58
N THR A 432 -11.77 15.18 -19.38
CA THR A 432 -11.51 13.82 -19.86
C THR A 432 -12.45 12.80 -19.21
N ALA A 433 -12.78 12.97 -17.93
CA ALA A 433 -13.67 12.08 -17.21
C ALA A 433 -15.17 12.33 -17.48
N MET A 434 -15.54 13.46 -18.09
CA MET A 434 -16.94 13.80 -18.35
C MET A 434 -17.68 12.74 -19.17
N PHE A 435 -16.99 12.11 -20.13
CA PHE A 435 -17.57 11.04 -20.94
C PHE A 435 -17.94 9.79 -20.11
N PHE A 436 -17.23 9.53 -19.01
CA PHE A 436 -17.60 8.47 -18.07
C PHE A 436 -18.84 8.85 -17.27
N LEU A 437 -18.95 10.12 -16.87
CA LEU A 437 -20.12 10.64 -16.16
C LEU A 437 -21.37 10.57 -17.03
N GLU A 438 -21.26 10.90 -18.32
CA GLU A 438 -22.35 10.76 -19.32
C GLU A 438 -22.82 9.31 -19.48
N LYS A 439 -21.94 8.33 -19.27
CA LYS A 439 -22.24 6.90 -19.26
C LYS A 439 -22.75 6.39 -17.90
N GLY A 440 -22.98 7.28 -16.93
CA GLY A 440 -23.50 6.95 -15.60
C GLY A 440 -22.45 6.44 -14.61
N VAL A 441 -21.15 6.57 -14.91
CA VAL A 441 -20.07 6.18 -13.99
C VAL A 441 -19.81 7.28 -12.98
N THR A 442 -19.58 6.92 -11.72
CA THR A 442 -19.26 7.89 -10.67
C THR A 442 -17.86 8.48 -10.86
N VAL A 443 -17.77 9.80 -11.00
CA VAL A 443 -16.51 10.54 -11.10
C VAL A 443 -16.26 11.33 -9.80
N ARG A 444 -15.06 11.23 -9.23
CA ARG A 444 -14.66 11.95 -8.01
C ARG A 444 -13.38 12.74 -8.22
N GLN A 445 -13.40 14.01 -7.86
CA GLN A 445 -12.20 14.84 -7.85
C GLN A 445 -11.44 14.65 -6.53
N ARG A 446 -10.12 14.47 -6.61
CA ARG A 446 -9.22 14.29 -5.47
C ARG A 446 -8.10 15.33 -5.54
N SER A 447 -8.06 16.24 -4.57
CA SER A 447 -7.03 17.29 -4.54
C SER A 447 -5.61 16.72 -4.45
N GLN A 448 -5.45 15.56 -3.83
CA GLN A 448 -4.17 14.84 -3.72
C GLN A 448 -3.64 14.33 -5.07
N LEU A 449 -4.47 14.26 -6.13
CA LEU A 449 -4.06 13.89 -7.48
C LEU A 449 -3.52 15.06 -8.30
N GLN A 450 -3.46 16.27 -7.74
CA GLN A 450 -2.80 17.40 -8.42
C GLN A 450 -1.35 17.04 -8.77
N GLN A 451 -0.92 17.42 -9.97
CA GLN A 451 0.47 17.25 -10.38
C GLN A 451 1.43 17.98 -9.47
N LEU A 452 2.67 17.51 -9.46
CA LEU A 452 3.81 18.18 -8.81
C LEU A 452 3.81 19.68 -9.15
N HIS A 453 3.82 20.51 -8.12
CA HIS A 453 3.88 21.96 -8.28
C HIS A 453 5.28 22.40 -8.75
N PRO A 454 5.44 22.98 -9.96
CA PRO A 454 6.75 23.32 -10.52
C PRO A 454 7.35 24.59 -9.92
N GLY A 455 6.59 25.39 -9.17
CA GLY A 455 7.11 26.60 -8.52
C GLY A 455 7.60 27.65 -9.52
N CYS A 456 8.81 28.16 -9.33
CA CYS A 456 9.37 29.21 -10.19
C CYS A 456 9.73 28.74 -11.61
N VAL A 457 9.78 27.43 -11.86
CA VAL A 457 10.08 26.86 -13.18
C VAL A 457 8.83 26.44 -13.96
N ALA A 458 7.65 26.89 -13.51
CA ALA A 458 6.39 26.66 -14.22
C ALA A 458 6.49 27.14 -15.68
N ASP A 459 6.02 26.31 -16.62
CA ASP A 459 5.92 26.59 -18.05
C ASP A 459 7.25 26.91 -18.78
N LEU A 460 8.39 26.67 -18.13
CA LEU A 460 9.70 26.76 -18.75
C LEU A 460 10.08 25.42 -19.38
N SER A 461 10.66 25.48 -20.57
CA SER A 461 11.32 24.32 -21.18
C SER A 461 12.60 23.95 -20.43
N GLU A 462 13.06 22.71 -20.57
CA GLU A 462 14.34 22.27 -19.96
C GLU A 462 15.53 23.14 -20.39
N GLY A 463 15.54 23.61 -21.65
CA GLY A 463 16.55 24.54 -22.16
C GLY A 463 16.54 25.87 -21.41
N GLU A 464 15.36 26.45 -21.21
CA GLU A 464 15.21 27.71 -20.46
C GLU A 464 15.53 27.55 -18.98
N ILE A 465 15.19 26.41 -18.37
CA ILE A 465 15.55 26.13 -16.96
C ILE A 465 17.07 26.06 -16.83
N LYS A 466 17.75 25.39 -17.76
CA LYS A 466 19.21 25.28 -17.77
C LYS A 466 19.90 26.64 -17.93
N GLU A 467 19.31 27.54 -18.71
CA GLU A 467 19.84 28.90 -18.93
C GLU A 467 19.56 29.83 -17.74
N LYS A 468 18.32 29.86 -17.24
CA LYS A 468 17.88 30.78 -16.17
C LYS A 468 18.33 30.33 -14.77
N PHE A 469 18.43 29.02 -14.54
CA PHE A 469 18.77 28.43 -13.23
C PHE A 469 19.86 27.33 -13.37
N PRO A 470 21.07 27.68 -13.84
CA PRO A 470 22.10 26.70 -14.18
C PRO A 470 22.65 25.93 -12.97
N THR A 471 22.67 26.56 -11.79
CA THR A 471 23.12 25.96 -10.54
C THR A 471 22.11 24.95 -10.02
N GLU A 472 20.83 25.34 -10.01
CA GLU A 472 19.70 24.55 -9.57
C GLU A 472 19.51 23.33 -10.48
N TYR A 473 19.63 23.53 -11.80
CA TYR A 473 19.55 22.44 -12.76
C TYR A 473 20.64 21.38 -12.55
N LYS A 474 21.86 21.79 -12.21
CA LYS A 474 22.95 20.84 -11.89
C LYS A 474 22.66 20.04 -10.62
N GLU A 475 22.07 20.65 -9.60
CA GLU A 475 21.68 19.94 -8.37
C GLU A 475 20.46 19.02 -8.61
N TYR A 476 19.50 19.45 -9.43
CA TYR A 476 18.36 18.64 -9.85
C TYR A 476 18.81 17.33 -10.51
N LEU A 477 19.77 17.38 -11.44
CA LEU A 477 20.29 16.20 -12.12
C LEU A 477 20.95 15.18 -11.17
N LYS A 478 21.46 15.60 -10.01
CA LYS A 478 22.05 14.68 -9.03
C LYS A 478 21.01 13.87 -8.28
N ALA A 479 19.83 14.44 -8.05
CA ALA A 479 18.80 13.88 -7.18
C ALA A 479 17.37 14.25 -7.62
N PRO A 480 16.90 13.82 -8.82
CA PRO A 480 15.63 14.30 -9.39
C PRO A 480 14.41 14.06 -8.50
N TYR A 481 14.44 13.00 -7.68
CA TYR A 481 13.33 12.66 -6.78
C TYR A 481 13.19 13.61 -5.58
N HIS A 482 14.31 13.96 -4.95
CA HIS A 482 14.34 14.76 -3.73
C HIS A 482 14.54 16.25 -3.98
N TYR A 483 15.00 16.61 -5.18
CA TYR A 483 15.26 17.99 -5.50
C TYR A 483 13.97 18.80 -5.54
N ARG A 484 14.01 20.00 -4.95
CA ARG A 484 12.90 20.94 -4.89
C ARG A 484 13.37 22.27 -5.44
N PHE A 485 12.83 22.67 -6.59
CA PHE A 485 13.05 24.03 -7.11
C PHE A 485 12.43 25.07 -6.14
N PRO A 486 12.90 26.33 -6.17
CA PRO A 486 12.31 27.38 -5.35
C PRO A 486 10.78 27.47 -5.52
N ARG A 487 10.06 27.41 -4.39
CA ARG A 487 8.57 27.40 -4.33
C ARG A 487 7.90 26.24 -5.08
N ALA A 488 8.64 25.16 -5.37
CA ALA A 488 8.13 23.95 -6.00
C ALA A 488 7.87 22.83 -4.97
N GLU A 489 7.25 21.75 -5.43
CA GLU A 489 7.22 20.44 -4.77
C GLU A 489 8.34 19.55 -5.34
N SER A 490 8.88 18.64 -4.52
CA SER A 490 9.66 17.49 -5.00
C SER A 490 8.76 16.26 -5.20
N TYR A 491 9.25 15.20 -5.84
CA TYR A 491 8.51 13.93 -5.88
C TYR A 491 8.27 13.35 -4.49
N HIS A 492 9.19 13.60 -3.57
CA HIS A 492 9.03 13.22 -2.17
C HIS A 492 7.82 13.92 -1.52
N ASP A 493 7.67 15.23 -1.73
CA ASP A 493 6.52 16.00 -1.22
C ASP A 493 5.20 15.47 -1.80
N LEU A 494 5.19 15.19 -3.09
CA LEU A 494 4.06 14.58 -3.78
C LEU A 494 3.72 13.18 -3.22
N ALA A 495 4.72 12.36 -2.92
CA ALA A 495 4.53 11.02 -2.33
C ALA A 495 3.92 11.08 -0.93
N VAL A 496 4.37 12.01 -0.08
CA VAL A 496 3.78 12.24 1.25
C VAL A 496 2.33 12.72 1.10
N ARG A 497 2.06 13.64 0.17
CA ARG A 497 0.70 14.14 -0.12
C ARG A 497 -0.26 13.05 -0.62
N ILE A 498 0.25 12.02 -1.31
CA ILE A 498 -0.53 10.91 -1.86
C ILE A 498 -0.82 9.80 -0.83
N GLU A 499 -0.12 9.72 0.30
CA GLU A 499 -0.34 8.68 1.33
C GLU A 499 -1.82 8.49 1.74
N PRO A 500 -2.60 9.55 2.04
CA PRO A 500 -4.01 9.37 2.41
C PRO A 500 -4.85 8.75 1.27
N LEU A 501 -4.48 9.03 0.03
CA LEU A 501 -5.16 8.49 -1.15
C LEU A 501 -4.84 7.00 -1.31
N LEU A 502 -3.61 6.57 -1.04
CA LEU A 502 -3.24 5.15 -1.05
C LEU A 502 -4.08 4.35 -0.05
N LEU A 503 -4.29 4.87 1.16
CA LEU A 503 -5.14 4.20 2.16
C LEU A 503 -6.60 4.12 1.72
N GLU A 504 -7.11 5.18 1.08
CA GLU A 504 -8.46 5.15 0.51
C GLU A 504 -8.56 4.12 -0.63
N MET A 505 -7.55 4.03 -1.49
CA MET A 505 -7.47 3.00 -2.54
C MET A 505 -7.45 1.60 -1.94
N GLU A 506 -6.69 1.36 -0.87
CA GLU A 506 -6.62 0.08 -0.15
C GLU A 506 -7.95 -0.31 0.54
N ARG A 507 -8.83 0.66 0.75
CA ARG A 507 -10.19 0.43 1.24
C ARG A 507 -11.23 0.09 0.17
N MET A 508 -10.99 0.44 -1.10
CA MET A 508 -11.96 0.20 -2.18
C MET A 508 -11.90 -1.23 -2.74
N CYS A 509 -13.03 -1.89 -2.96
CA CYS A 509 -13.04 -3.28 -3.44
C CYS A 509 -13.23 -3.43 -4.97
N GLY A 510 -13.88 -2.44 -5.60
CA GLY A 510 -14.24 -2.44 -7.02
C GLY A 510 -13.15 -1.94 -7.96
N ASP A 511 -13.52 -1.74 -9.22
CA ASP A 511 -12.64 -1.22 -10.26
C ASP A 511 -12.43 0.29 -10.10
N LEU A 512 -11.20 0.76 -10.29
CA LEU A 512 -10.85 2.17 -10.12
C LEU A 512 -10.02 2.67 -11.30
N LEU A 513 -10.50 3.70 -11.99
CA LEU A 513 -9.70 4.44 -12.99
C LEU A 513 -9.19 5.74 -12.39
N ILE A 514 -7.88 6.00 -12.50
CA ILE A 514 -7.28 7.28 -12.15
C ILE A 514 -6.84 8.00 -13.42
N ILE A 515 -7.48 9.14 -13.69
CA ILE A 515 -7.13 10.05 -14.77
C ILE A 515 -6.33 11.20 -14.18
N GLY A 516 -5.05 11.25 -14.51
CA GLY A 516 -4.10 12.14 -13.86
C GLY A 516 -3.10 12.79 -14.79
N HIS A 517 -2.18 13.51 -14.17
CA HIS A 517 -0.99 14.02 -14.82
C HIS A 517 0.19 13.09 -14.51
N GLU A 518 1.19 13.12 -15.38
CA GLU A 518 2.29 12.17 -15.36
C GLU A 518 2.98 12.09 -13.99
N THR A 519 3.30 13.21 -13.35
CA THR A 519 3.98 13.22 -12.04
C THR A 519 3.20 12.51 -10.94
N ALA A 520 1.88 12.68 -10.87
CA ALA A 520 1.01 12.00 -9.89
C ALA A 520 0.88 10.50 -10.20
N LEU A 521 0.74 10.14 -11.48
CA LEU A 521 0.66 8.75 -11.91
C LEU A 521 1.96 7.98 -11.62
N ARG A 522 3.13 8.60 -11.83
CA ARG A 522 4.45 8.02 -11.51
C ARG A 522 4.55 7.61 -10.04
N VAL A 523 4.08 8.47 -9.13
CA VAL A 523 4.13 8.23 -7.69
C VAL A 523 3.18 7.10 -7.28
N LEU A 524 1.94 7.12 -7.77
CA LEU A 524 0.96 6.05 -7.50
C LEU A 524 1.41 4.71 -8.07
N TYR A 525 1.90 4.70 -9.30
CA TYR A 525 2.48 3.52 -9.92
C TYR A 525 3.67 3.01 -9.12
N GLY A 526 4.54 3.91 -8.63
CA GLY A 526 5.68 3.54 -7.79
C GLY A 526 5.27 2.75 -6.54
N TYR A 527 4.10 3.02 -5.95
CA TYR A 527 3.57 2.22 -4.85
C TYR A 527 3.16 0.80 -5.31
N PHE A 528 2.30 0.69 -6.33
CA PHE A 528 1.79 -0.61 -6.78
C PHE A 528 2.83 -1.48 -7.48
N ALA A 529 3.81 -0.88 -8.14
CA ALA A 529 4.94 -1.56 -8.77
C ALA A 529 6.13 -1.76 -7.83
N ALA A 530 6.07 -1.22 -6.60
CA ALA A 530 7.15 -1.21 -5.62
C ALA A 530 8.48 -0.64 -6.16
N CYS A 531 8.40 0.47 -6.90
CA CYS A 531 9.56 1.19 -7.44
C CYS A 531 10.34 1.93 -6.35
N SER A 532 11.63 2.10 -6.59
CA SER A 532 12.50 2.96 -5.76
C SER A 532 12.31 4.44 -6.08
N SER A 533 12.78 5.31 -5.17
CA SER A 533 12.83 6.76 -5.40
C SER A 533 13.64 7.15 -6.64
N GLN A 534 14.64 6.36 -7.03
CA GLN A 534 15.45 6.63 -8.22
C GLN A 534 14.70 6.33 -9.52
N GLU A 535 13.80 5.33 -9.50
CA GLU A 535 13.05 4.88 -10.67
C GLU A 535 11.86 5.80 -10.96
N ILE A 536 11.16 6.29 -9.93
CA ILE A 536 9.91 7.06 -10.07
C ILE A 536 10.02 8.24 -11.06
N PRO A 537 11.05 9.11 -11.02
CA PRO A 537 11.16 10.25 -11.93
C PRO A 537 11.38 9.86 -13.40
N SER A 538 11.81 8.63 -13.66
CA SER A 538 12.12 8.12 -15.01
C SER A 538 10.99 7.29 -15.64
N LEU A 539 9.94 6.98 -14.88
CA LEU A 539 8.76 6.29 -15.38
C LEU A 539 8.03 7.15 -16.41
N SER A 540 7.75 6.64 -17.61
CA SER A 540 7.00 7.38 -18.64
C SER A 540 5.54 6.95 -18.69
N PHE A 541 4.64 7.94 -18.81
CA PHE A 541 3.22 7.71 -19.07
C PHE A 541 2.85 8.42 -20.36
N THR A 542 2.58 7.67 -21.41
CA THR A 542 2.10 8.17 -22.70
C THR A 542 0.58 8.29 -22.69
N ARG A 543 0.01 8.90 -23.72
CA ARG A 543 -1.44 8.87 -23.97
C ARG A 543 -1.85 7.70 -24.87
N ASP A 544 -0.89 6.93 -25.34
CA ASP A 544 -1.11 5.79 -26.24
C ASP A 544 -1.47 4.52 -25.48
N ASP A 545 -1.22 4.46 -24.17
CA ASP A 545 -1.42 3.26 -23.37
C ASP A 545 -2.29 3.53 -22.14
N LEU A 546 -3.19 2.59 -21.87
CA LEU A 546 -3.89 2.40 -20.59
C LEU A 546 -3.07 1.40 -19.77
N ILE A 547 -2.73 1.75 -18.53
CA ILE A 547 -2.06 0.81 -17.62
C ILE A 547 -3.11 0.16 -16.74
N GLU A 548 -3.20 -1.16 -16.78
CA GLU A 548 -4.04 -1.98 -15.91
C GLU A 548 -3.16 -2.68 -14.86
N ILE A 549 -3.55 -2.57 -13.59
CA ILE A 549 -2.91 -3.25 -12.46
C ILE A 549 -3.91 -4.22 -11.85
N SER A 550 -3.61 -5.51 -12.01
CA SER A 550 -4.34 -6.61 -11.37
C SER A 550 -3.67 -6.94 -10.04
N LEU A 551 -4.40 -6.73 -8.94
CA LEU A 551 -3.93 -7.00 -7.58
C LEU A 551 -4.08 -8.49 -7.28
N ARG A 552 -2.97 -9.19 -7.00
CA ARG A 552 -3.01 -10.59 -6.56
C ARG A 552 -2.41 -10.75 -5.17
N PRO A 553 -2.68 -11.88 -4.48
CA PRO A 553 -2.19 -12.12 -3.12
C PRO A 553 -0.67 -12.06 -2.96
N PHE A 554 0.08 -12.47 -3.98
CA PHE A 554 1.54 -12.58 -3.90
C PHE A 554 2.26 -11.42 -4.59
N GLU A 555 1.76 -10.98 -5.76
CA GLU A 555 2.39 -9.95 -6.58
C GLU A 555 1.34 -9.26 -7.45
N ASN A 556 1.56 -7.99 -7.78
CA ASN A 556 0.71 -7.29 -8.74
C ASN A 556 1.18 -7.58 -10.17
N ILE A 557 0.23 -7.73 -11.08
CA ILE A 557 0.49 -7.81 -12.51
C ILE A 557 0.10 -6.51 -13.18
N ILE A 558 1.02 -5.95 -13.93
CA ILE A 558 0.88 -4.69 -14.64
C ILE A 558 0.83 -5.00 -16.14
N THR A 559 -0.21 -4.54 -16.82
CA THR A 559 -0.40 -4.74 -18.26
C THR A 559 -0.62 -3.40 -18.95
N LYS A 560 0.04 -3.21 -20.10
CA LYS A 560 -0.16 -2.03 -20.96
C LYS A 560 -1.13 -2.39 -22.08
N ILE A 561 -2.20 -1.62 -22.21
CA ILE A 561 -3.26 -1.81 -23.19
C ILE A 561 -3.26 -0.61 -24.13
N PRO A 562 -2.99 -0.77 -25.43
CA PRO A 562 -2.93 0.35 -26.36
C PRO A 562 -4.31 0.98 -26.56
N ILE A 563 -4.33 2.31 -26.56
CA ILE A 563 -5.50 3.16 -26.81
C ILE A 563 -5.50 3.54 -28.29
N VAL A 564 -6.39 2.90 -29.05
CA VAL A 564 -6.55 3.20 -30.48
C VAL A 564 -7.53 4.36 -30.64
N VAL A 565 -7.00 5.54 -30.99
CA VAL A 565 -7.80 6.71 -31.35
C VAL A 565 -8.02 6.68 -32.86
N ASN A 566 -9.25 6.43 -33.30
CA ASN A 566 -9.59 6.53 -34.73
C ASN A 566 -9.39 7.98 -35.18
N LYS A 567 -8.53 8.17 -36.19
CA LYS A 567 -8.18 9.49 -36.73
C LYS A 567 -9.37 10.15 -37.40
#